data_AF-A0A9X0HUC9-F1
#
_entry.id   AF-A0A9X0HUC9-F1
#
_cell.length_a   1.000
_cell.length_b   1.000
_cell.length_c   1.000
_cell.angle_alpha   90.00
_cell.angle_beta   90.00
_cell.angle_gamma   90.00
#
_symmetry.space_group_name_H-M   'P 1'
#
loop_
_entity.id
_entity.type
_entity.pdbx_description
1 polymer ?
#
loop_
_entity_poly.entity_id
_entity_poly.type
_entity_poly.pdbx_seq_one_letter_code
_entity_poly.pdbx_strand_id
1 'polypeptide(L)'
;MAMTAPDAEILRDRVHRASEVRGSIGTLWNEYMEREPRQFGLVADAESDTRWTFVINTIEPMPVRISTLFGEWLYLLRAALDGTAYYVAVRDSGQNPPPNERSIYFPIKTDPAKYDSQGHRQALIALSDTTFGDLRTVQPFNAQPDHKSNVLWWIEELARIDRHRYGHALVPHIVNVRIGLQPPLALVTNHLADLPTGRVPIDESAPMPLLELDAPADFDEATIREYMDISSAAENALDVTEWVANASAPMRTMDLGERMWRCEDFLLNDIIEPMIGAPPR
;
A
#
# COMPACT_ATOMS: atom_id res chain seq x y z
N MET A 1 10.09 -34.23 -15.01
CA MET A 1 8.94 -34.03 -15.92
C MET A 1 9.04 -32.61 -16.45
N ALA A 2 8.98 -32.39 -17.77
CA ALA A 2 9.06 -31.04 -18.34
C ALA A 2 7.84 -30.21 -17.91
N MET A 3 8.04 -28.92 -17.61
CA MET A 3 6.93 -28.01 -17.30
C MET A 3 6.02 -27.84 -18.52
N THR A 4 4.73 -27.70 -18.25
CA THR A 4 3.68 -27.64 -19.25
C THR A 4 3.15 -26.20 -19.39
N ALA A 5 2.49 -25.88 -20.51
CA ALA A 5 1.84 -24.58 -20.69
C ALA A 5 0.88 -24.19 -19.53
N PRO A 6 0.12 -25.12 -18.91
CA PRO A 6 -0.64 -24.86 -17.69
C PRO A 6 0.16 -24.29 -16.50
N ASP A 7 1.43 -24.67 -16.36
CA ASP A 7 2.26 -24.22 -15.23
C ASP A 7 2.63 -22.73 -15.36
N ALA A 8 2.82 -22.26 -16.60
CA ALA A 8 3.02 -20.84 -16.90
C ALA A 8 1.72 -20.02 -16.78
N GLU A 9 0.59 -20.62 -17.15
CA GLU A 9 -0.73 -19.99 -17.09
C GLU A 9 -1.13 -19.67 -15.64
N ILE A 10 -0.80 -20.55 -14.68
CA ILE A 10 -1.08 -20.32 -13.27
C ILE A 10 -0.36 -19.08 -12.71
N LEU A 11 0.79 -18.71 -13.27
CA LEU A 11 1.56 -17.53 -12.84
C LEU A 11 0.86 -16.24 -13.29
N ARG A 12 0.33 -16.23 -14.52
CA ARG A 12 -0.49 -15.13 -15.05
C ARG A 12 -1.81 -15.02 -14.29
N ASP A 13 -2.48 -16.14 -14.08
CA ASP A 13 -3.75 -16.22 -13.36
C ASP A 13 -3.66 -15.61 -11.95
N ARG A 14 -2.56 -15.86 -11.23
CA ARG A 14 -2.32 -15.21 -9.92
C ARG A 14 -2.32 -13.68 -10.01
N VAL A 15 -1.71 -13.10 -11.05
CA VAL A 15 -1.70 -11.64 -11.24
C VAL A 15 -3.07 -11.12 -11.68
N HIS A 16 -3.78 -11.85 -12.54
CA HIS A 16 -5.16 -11.52 -12.90
C HIS A 16 -6.09 -11.56 -11.68
N ARG A 17 -5.98 -12.59 -10.85
CA ARG A 17 -6.70 -12.70 -9.58
C ARG A 17 -6.35 -11.56 -8.63
N ALA A 18 -5.09 -11.13 -8.57
CA ALA A 18 -4.70 -9.96 -7.79
C ALA A 18 -5.44 -8.69 -8.29
N SER A 19 -5.54 -8.49 -9.61
CA SER A 19 -6.32 -7.38 -10.19
C SER A 19 -7.82 -7.44 -9.83
N GLU A 20 -8.43 -8.63 -9.82
CA GLU A 20 -9.82 -8.80 -9.34
C GLU A 20 -9.98 -8.44 -7.85
N VAL A 21 -9.00 -8.84 -7.03
CA VAL A 21 -8.96 -8.54 -5.60
C VAL A 21 -8.82 -7.03 -5.37
N ARG A 22 -7.96 -6.34 -6.15
CA ARG A 22 -7.88 -4.86 -6.16
C ARG A 22 -9.21 -4.22 -6.51
N GLY A 23 -9.91 -4.73 -7.52
CA GLY A 23 -11.26 -4.28 -7.86
C GLY A 23 -12.24 -4.44 -6.70
N SER A 24 -12.20 -5.59 -6.02
CA SER A 24 -13.05 -5.87 -4.86
C SER A 24 -12.76 -4.95 -3.66
N ILE A 25 -11.48 -4.61 -3.42
CA ILE A 25 -11.08 -3.62 -2.42
C ILE A 25 -11.71 -2.26 -2.71
N GLY A 26 -11.62 -1.80 -3.97
CA GLY A 26 -12.20 -0.52 -4.39
C GLY A 26 -13.73 -0.49 -4.24
N THR A 27 -14.42 -1.56 -4.65
CA THR A 27 -15.87 -1.67 -4.47
C THR A 27 -16.27 -1.61 -2.99
N LEU A 28 -15.65 -2.41 -2.12
CA LEU A 28 -15.97 -2.42 -0.70
C LEU A 28 -15.64 -1.09 -0.01
N TRP A 29 -14.56 -0.42 -0.43
CA TRP A 29 -14.23 0.91 0.06
C TRP A 29 -15.32 1.93 -0.30
N ASN A 30 -15.80 1.93 -1.53
CA ASN A 30 -16.85 2.85 -1.97
C ASN A 30 -18.18 2.57 -1.24
N GLU A 31 -18.59 1.31 -1.14
CA GLU A 31 -19.79 0.90 -0.38
C GLU A 31 -19.70 1.28 1.10
N TYR A 32 -18.50 1.24 1.69
CA TYR A 32 -18.26 1.72 3.05
C TYR A 32 -18.42 3.24 3.14
N MET A 33 -17.84 3.99 2.22
CA MET A 33 -17.91 5.46 2.21
C MET A 33 -19.32 6.00 1.91
N GLU A 34 -20.11 5.33 1.09
CA GLU A 34 -21.52 5.68 0.81
C GLU A 34 -22.41 5.66 2.05
N ARG A 35 -22.01 4.94 3.10
CA ARG A 35 -22.75 4.85 4.37
C ARG A 35 -22.40 5.96 5.35
N GLU A 36 -21.60 6.93 4.91
CA GLU A 36 -21.13 8.06 5.71
C GLU A 36 -20.59 7.61 7.08
N PRO A 37 -19.54 6.77 7.11
CA PRO A 37 -19.12 6.07 8.32
C PRO A 37 -18.51 7.00 9.39
N ARG A 38 -18.44 8.30 9.10
CA ARG A 38 -17.76 9.30 9.89
C ARG A 38 -18.60 10.55 10.01
N GLN A 39 -18.54 11.17 11.18
CA GLN A 39 -19.24 12.42 11.47
C GLN A 39 -18.31 13.39 12.18
N PHE A 40 -18.49 14.68 11.90
CA PHE A 40 -17.76 15.71 12.62
C PHE A 40 -18.42 16.03 13.95
N GLY A 41 -17.62 16.16 15.01
CA GLY A 41 -18.05 16.55 16.34
C GLY A 41 -17.33 17.80 16.84
N LEU A 42 -17.89 18.40 17.88
CA LEU A 42 -17.21 19.39 18.71
C LEU A 42 -17.18 18.86 20.14
N VAL A 43 -15.99 18.88 20.75
CA VAL A 43 -15.77 18.44 22.13
C VAL A 43 -15.36 19.68 22.93
N ALA A 44 -16.16 20.04 23.93
CA ALA A 44 -15.80 21.10 24.86
C ALA A 44 -14.62 20.67 25.74
N ASP A 45 -13.70 21.58 25.99
CA ASP A 45 -12.61 21.37 26.95
C ASP A 45 -13.19 21.37 28.38
N ALA A 46 -12.86 20.35 29.17
CA ALA A 46 -13.36 20.24 30.55
C ALA A 46 -12.79 21.33 31.49
N GLU A 47 -11.67 21.95 31.11
CA GLU A 47 -10.97 22.96 31.92
C GLU A 47 -11.17 24.40 31.38
N SER A 48 -11.99 24.60 30.34
CA SER A 48 -12.20 25.90 29.71
C SER A 48 -13.62 26.08 29.17
N ASP A 49 -14.25 27.21 29.51
CA ASP A 49 -15.60 27.56 29.03
C ASP A 49 -15.59 28.12 27.58
N THR A 50 -14.42 28.36 27.00
CA THR A 50 -14.29 28.95 25.65
C THR A 50 -13.66 28.01 24.63
N ARG A 51 -13.05 26.91 25.08
CA ARG A 51 -12.23 26.06 24.21
C ARG A 51 -12.98 24.84 23.72
N TRP A 52 -12.82 24.57 22.44
CA TRP A 52 -13.45 23.45 21.75
C TRP A 52 -12.46 22.75 20.83
N THR A 53 -12.60 21.44 20.72
CA THR A 53 -11.87 20.61 19.76
C THR A 53 -12.83 20.11 18.69
N PHE A 54 -12.57 20.49 17.44
CA PHE A 54 -13.25 19.92 16.28
C PHE A 54 -12.63 18.57 15.95
N VAL A 55 -13.45 17.53 15.96
CA VAL A 55 -13.03 16.14 15.82
C VAL A 55 -13.73 15.46 14.64
N ILE A 56 -13.13 14.40 14.12
CA ILE A 56 -13.83 13.39 13.31
C ILE A 56 -14.07 12.14 14.15
N ASN A 57 -15.34 11.71 14.22
CA ASN A 57 -15.77 10.50 14.90
C ASN A 57 -15.97 9.39 13.88
N THR A 58 -15.51 8.19 14.21
CA THR A 58 -15.81 6.96 13.46
C THR A 58 -17.06 6.33 14.04
N ILE A 59 -18.16 6.36 13.30
CA ILE A 59 -19.44 5.76 13.72
C ILE A 59 -19.49 4.29 13.32
N GLU A 60 -18.90 3.98 12.17
CA GLU A 60 -18.70 2.61 11.71
C GLU A 60 -17.23 2.44 11.32
N PRO A 61 -16.49 1.46 11.86
CA PRO A 61 -15.10 1.23 11.51
C PRO A 61 -14.95 0.63 10.11
N MET A 62 -13.76 0.80 9.51
CA MET A 62 -13.46 0.21 8.22
C MET A 62 -13.63 -1.32 8.25
N PRO A 63 -14.31 -1.93 7.25
CA PRO A 63 -14.47 -3.37 7.21
C PRO A 63 -13.12 -4.10 7.16
N VAL A 64 -12.85 -4.98 8.13
CA VAL A 64 -11.62 -5.81 8.20
C VAL A 64 -11.39 -6.64 6.93
N ARG A 65 -12.47 -6.94 6.19
CA ARG A 65 -12.40 -7.63 4.90
C ARG A 65 -11.53 -6.90 3.89
N ILE A 66 -11.50 -5.57 3.89
CA ILE A 66 -10.66 -4.77 3.00
C ILE A 66 -9.18 -5.11 3.22
N SER A 67 -8.73 -5.11 4.48
CA SER A 67 -7.34 -5.45 4.80
C SER A 67 -7.01 -6.92 4.52
N THR A 68 -7.98 -7.84 4.72
CA THR A 68 -7.82 -9.25 4.36
C THR A 68 -7.59 -9.44 2.86
N LEU A 69 -8.35 -8.72 2.03
CA LEU A 69 -8.18 -8.74 0.57
C LEU A 69 -6.83 -8.15 0.16
N PHE A 70 -6.33 -7.13 0.86
CA PHE A 70 -5.00 -6.59 0.59
C PHE A 70 -3.88 -7.60 0.90
N GLY A 71 -4.00 -8.37 1.97
CA GLY A 71 -3.13 -9.51 2.24
C GLY A 71 -3.20 -10.58 1.15
N GLU A 72 -4.40 -10.92 0.66
CA GLU A 72 -4.59 -11.83 -0.49
C GLU A 72 -3.90 -11.29 -1.75
N TRP A 73 -4.03 -10.01 -2.04
CA TRP A 73 -3.36 -9.33 -3.15
C TRP A 73 -1.83 -9.47 -3.06
N LEU A 74 -1.23 -9.14 -1.91
CA LEU A 74 0.21 -9.28 -1.68
C LEU A 74 0.68 -10.74 -1.82
N TYR A 75 -0.09 -11.67 -1.26
CA TYR A 75 0.20 -13.10 -1.33
C TYR A 75 0.25 -13.58 -2.79
N LEU A 76 -0.74 -13.21 -3.60
CA LEU A 76 -0.82 -13.61 -5.01
C LEU A 76 0.38 -13.10 -5.81
N LEU A 77 0.75 -11.84 -5.64
CA LEU A 77 1.92 -11.25 -6.32
C LEU A 77 3.22 -11.93 -5.90
N ARG A 78 3.41 -12.17 -4.60
CA ARG A 78 4.56 -12.90 -4.07
C ARG A 78 4.63 -14.33 -4.60
N ALA A 79 3.50 -15.03 -4.62
CA ALA A 79 3.41 -16.39 -5.15
C ALA A 79 3.68 -16.43 -6.66
N ALA A 80 3.25 -15.43 -7.42
CA ALA A 80 3.57 -15.32 -8.85
C ALA A 80 5.07 -15.11 -9.09
N LEU A 81 5.72 -14.25 -8.32
CA LEU A 81 7.17 -14.03 -8.38
C LEU A 81 7.96 -15.31 -8.06
N ASP A 82 7.69 -15.92 -6.90
CA ASP A 82 8.41 -17.12 -6.46
C ASP A 82 8.15 -18.30 -7.41
N GLY A 83 6.92 -18.42 -7.92
CA GLY A 83 6.56 -19.39 -8.96
C GLY A 83 7.29 -19.14 -10.28
N THR A 84 7.51 -17.89 -10.68
CA THR A 84 8.29 -17.54 -11.87
C THR A 84 9.75 -17.94 -11.72
N ALA A 85 10.37 -17.66 -10.58
CA ALA A 85 11.75 -18.07 -10.29
C ALA A 85 11.91 -19.60 -10.32
N TYR A 86 10.94 -20.34 -9.77
CA TYR A 86 10.91 -21.79 -9.84
C TYR A 86 10.73 -22.30 -11.27
N TYR A 87 9.81 -21.69 -12.04
CA TYR A 87 9.54 -22.04 -13.43
C TYR A 87 10.82 -21.95 -14.27
N VAL A 88 11.51 -20.81 -14.21
CA VAL A 88 12.75 -20.62 -14.99
C VAL A 88 13.89 -21.49 -14.50
N ALA A 89 13.94 -21.85 -13.21
CA ALA A 89 14.93 -22.79 -12.70
C ALA A 89 14.74 -24.20 -13.24
N VAL A 90 13.50 -24.67 -13.35
CA VAL A 90 13.22 -25.96 -14.00
C VAL A 90 13.57 -25.92 -15.47
N ARG A 91 13.23 -24.84 -16.18
CA ARG A 91 13.60 -24.63 -17.58
C ARG A 91 15.11 -24.69 -17.78
N ASP A 92 15.85 -23.88 -17.02
CA ASP A 92 17.29 -23.71 -17.19
C ASP A 92 18.09 -24.95 -16.76
N SER A 93 17.64 -25.65 -15.72
CA SER A 93 18.31 -26.88 -15.24
C SER A 93 17.89 -28.15 -15.97
N GLY A 94 16.77 -28.13 -16.70
CA GLY A 94 16.13 -29.30 -17.31
C GLY A 94 15.58 -30.31 -16.29
N GLN A 95 15.53 -29.96 -15.01
CA GLN A 95 15.15 -30.85 -13.90
C GLN A 95 13.93 -30.35 -13.16
N ASN A 96 13.03 -31.27 -12.80
CA ASN A 96 11.87 -31.00 -11.96
C ASN A 96 11.74 -32.14 -10.93
N PRO A 97 12.11 -31.89 -9.65
CA PRO A 97 12.48 -30.59 -9.10
C PRO A 97 13.86 -30.09 -9.55
N PRO A 98 14.10 -28.77 -9.58
CA PRO A 98 15.40 -28.20 -9.95
C PRO A 98 16.42 -28.35 -8.81
N PRO A 99 17.74 -28.29 -9.11
CA PRO A 99 18.78 -28.27 -8.08
C PRO A 99 18.55 -27.18 -7.03
N ASN A 100 18.75 -27.50 -5.74
CA ASN A 100 18.51 -26.57 -4.63
C ASN A 100 17.06 -26.02 -4.57
N GLU A 101 16.05 -26.78 -4.99
CA GLU A 101 14.64 -26.34 -5.05
C GLU A 101 14.14 -25.53 -3.83
N ARG A 102 14.53 -25.90 -2.60
CA ARG A 102 14.08 -25.26 -1.36
C ARG A 102 14.66 -23.86 -1.15
N SER A 103 15.74 -23.56 -1.85
CA SER A 103 16.44 -22.27 -1.82
C SER A 103 15.99 -21.34 -2.95
N ILE A 104 15.11 -21.80 -3.84
CA ILE A 104 14.64 -21.01 -4.97
C ILE A 104 13.51 -20.10 -4.50
N TYR A 105 13.73 -18.81 -4.67
CA TYR A 105 12.76 -17.74 -4.45
C TYR A 105 13.09 -16.62 -5.44
N PHE A 106 12.13 -15.74 -5.70
CA PHE A 106 12.39 -14.56 -6.51
C PHE A 106 13.22 -13.56 -5.69
N PRO A 107 14.47 -13.24 -6.10
CA PRO A 107 15.30 -12.35 -5.34
C PRO A 107 14.80 -10.91 -5.43
N ILE A 108 14.75 -10.23 -4.29
CA ILE A 108 14.50 -8.78 -4.20
C ILE A 108 15.60 -8.19 -3.33
N LYS A 109 16.54 -7.48 -3.95
CA LYS A 109 17.73 -6.92 -3.28
C LYS A 109 17.80 -5.41 -3.48
N THR A 110 18.15 -4.69 -2.41
CA THR A 110 18.43 -3.25 -2.42
C THR A 110 19.93 -2.93 -2.47
N ASP A 111 20.78 -3.96 -2.52
CA ASP A 111 22.23 -3.86 -2.56
C ASP A 111 22.78 -4.80 -3.65
N PRO A 112 23.52 -4.28 -4.65
CA PRO A 112 24.08 -5.11 -5.72
C PRO A 112 25.11 -6.12 -5.19
N ALA A 113 25.90 -5.78 -4.17
CA ALA A 113 26.91 -6.70 -3.62
C ALA A 113 26.27 -7.93 -2.97
N LYS A 114 25.07 -7.79 -2.38
CA LYS A 114 24.31 -8.93 -1.85
C LYS A 114 23.78 -9.82 -2.96
N TYR A 115 23.32 -9.22 -4.07
CA TYR A 115 22.86 -9.97 -5.23
C TYR A 115 24.01 -10.74 -5.90
N ASP A 116 25.16 -10.10 -6.08
CA ASP A 116 26.32 -10.65 -6.78
C ASP A 116 27.18 -11.57 -5.89
N SER A 117 26.78 -11.82 -4.64
CA SER A 117 27.52 -12.67 -3.71
C SER A 117 27.55 -14.14 -4.17
N GLN A 118 28.69 -14.81 -3.96
CA GLN A 118 28.86 -16.23 -4.31
C GLN A 118 27.81 -17.11 -3.62
N GLY A 119 27.48 -16.82 -2.36
CA GLY A 119 26.44 -17.55 -1.62
C GLY A 119 25.06 -17.42 -2.26
N HIS A 120 24.69 -16.22 -2.73
CA HIS A 120 23.43 -16.01 -3.43
C HIS A 120 23.41 -16.72 -4.79
N ARG A 121 24.49 -16.63 -5.57
CA ARG A 121 24.61 -17.37 -6.84
C ARG A 121 24.48 -18.87 -6.64
N GLN A 122 25.07 -19.41 -5.57
CA GLN A 122 25.00 -20.84 -5.22
C GLN A 122 23.60 -21.26 -4.74
N ALA A 123 22.86 -20.39 -4.06
CA ALA A 123 21.48 -20.65 -3.68
C ALA A 123 20.56 -20.79 -4.91
N LEU A 124 20.81 -19.98 -5.95
CA LEU A 124 20.09 -20.00 -7.23
C LEU A 124 20.87 -20.73 -8.33
N ILE A 125 21.58 -21.81 -7.98
CA ILE A 125 22.47 -22.54 -8.91
C ILE A 125 21.72 -23.15 -10.11
N ALA A 126 20.42 -23.42 -9.96
CA ALA A 126 19.57 -23.91 -11.04
C ALA A 126 19.29 -22.89 -12.14
N LEU A 127 19.54 -21.60 -11.89
CA LEU A 127 19.41 -20.55 -12.90
C LEU A 127 20.66 -20.47 -13.78
N SER A 128 20.45 -20.36 -15.09
CA SER A 128 21.52 -20.03 -16.04
C SER A 128 22.07 -18.63 -15.77
N ASP A 129 23.28 -18.35 -16.25
CA ASP A 129 23.88 -17.02 -16.10
C ASP A 129 23.05 -15.93 -16.81
N THR A 130 22.38 -16.27 -17.91
CA THR A 130 21.45 -15.36 -18.61
C THR A 130 20.26 -15.01 -17.72
N THR A 131 19.52 -16.01 -17.23
CA THR A 131 18.36 -15.77 -16.36
C THR A 131 18.74 -15.05 -15.07
N PHE A 132 19.87 -15.42 -14.47
CA PHE A 132 20.39 -14.74 -13.28
C PHE A 132 20.74 -13.27 -13.57
N GLY A 133 21.27 -12.98 -14.77
CA GLY A 133 21.50 -11.64 -15.28
C GLY A 133 20.21 -10.87 -15.52
N ASP A 134 19.20 -11.49 -16.13
CA ASP A 134 17.90 -10.85 -16.40
C ASP A 134 17.19 -10.48 -15.09
N LEU A 135 17.16 -11.38 -14.11
CA LEU A 135 16.62 -11.09 -12.76
C LEU A 135 17.37 -9.94 -12.07
N ARG A 136 18.66 -9.76 -12.36
CA ARG A 136 19.47 -8.67 -11.81
C ARG A 136 19.01 -7.31 -12.32
N THR A 137 18.51 -7.22 -13.56
CA THR A 137 18.13 -5.95 -14.20
C THR A 137 16.92 -5.30 -13.55
N VAL A 138 15.97 -6.09 -13.06
CA VAL A 138 14.72 -5.60 -12.46
C VAL A 138 14.86 -5.25 -10.97
N GLN A 139 16.02 -5.52 -10.35
CA GLN A 139 16.19 -5.39 -8.90
C GLN A 139 16.04 -3.93 -8.41
N PRO A 140 15.51 -3.73 -7.20
CA PRO A 140 15.35 -2.40 -6.61
C PRO A 140 16.62 -1.55 -6.54
N PHE A 141 17.81 -2.14 -6.42
CA PHE A 141 19.06 -1.36 -6.41
C PHE A 141 19.38 -0.64 -7.73
N ASN A 142 18.71 -0.99 -8.83
CA ASN A 142 18.85 -0.27 -10.11
C ASN A 142 17.89 0.93 -10.22
N ALA A 143 16.92 1.06 -9.31
CA ALA A 143 15.88 2.06 -9.41
C ALA A 143 16.38 3.47 -9.07
N GLN A 144 15.76 4.46 -9.68
CA GLN A 144 16.00 5.89 -9.44
C GLN A 144 14.71 6.55 -8.94
N PRO A 145 14.77 7.50 -7.99
CA PRO A 145 15.98 8.00 -7.31
C PRO A 145 16.56 7.02 -6.28
N ASP A 146 15.79 6.03 -5.83
CA ASP A 146 16.21 5.01 -4.88
C ASP A 146 15.32 3.76 -4.99
N HIS A 147 15.58 2.74 -4.16
CA HIS A 147 14.79 1.50 -4.15
C HIS A 147 13.31 1.71 -3.78
N LYS A 148 12.93 2.84 -3.16
CA LYS A 148 11.54 3.15 -2.77
C LYS A 148 10.70 3.64 -3.94
N SER A 149 11.29 3.83 -5.12
CA SER A 149 10.57 4.01 -6.38
C SER A 149 10.26 2.69 -7.10
N ASN A 150 10.82 1.57 -6.64
CA ASN A 150 10.67 0.26 -7.26
C ASN A 150 9.50 -0.54 -6.69
N VAL A 151 8.69 -1.13 -7.56
CA VAL A 151 7.50 -1.91 -7.16
C VAL A 151 7.84 -3.23 -6.45
N LEU A 152 8.94 -3.90 -6.81
CA LEU A 152 9.33 -5.16 -6.15
C LEU A 152 9.68 -4.93 -4.69
N TRP A 153 10.37 -3.83 -4.40
CA TRP A 153 10.67 -3.47 -3.02
C TRP A 153 9.39 -3.25 -2.21
N TRP A 154 8.41 -2.54 -2.79
CA TRP A 154 7.11 -2.33 -2.13
C TRP A 154 6.34 -3.63 -1.91
N ILE A 155 6.30 -4.54 -2.90
CA ILE A 155 5.64 -5.84 -2.72
C ILE A 155 6.26 -6.62 -1.55
N GLU A 156 7.59 -6.68 -1.45
CA GLU A 156 8.29 -7.36 -0.34
C GLU A 156 8.03 -6.67 1.00
N GLU A 157 8.18 -5.35 1.04
CA GLU A 157 8.06 -4.59 2.29
C GLU A 157 6.63 -4.64 2.82
N LEU A 158 5.62 -4.53 1.96
CA LEU A 158 4.21 -4.61 2.33
C LEU A 158 3.82 -6.03 2.74
N ALA A 159 4.28 -7.07 2.03
CA ALA A 159 4.06 -8.47 2.43
C ALA A 159 4.74 -8.81 3.77
N ARG A 160 5.83 -8.13 4.10
CA ARG A 160 6.48 -8.23 5.41
C ARG A 160 5.65 -7.52 6.49
N ILE A 161 5.21 -6.29 6.23
CA ILE A 161 4.37 -5.51 7.15
C ILE A 161 3.08 -6.26 7.47
N ASP A 162 2.37 -6.73 6.45
CA ASP A 162 1.08 -7.44 6.58
C ASP A 162 1.20 -8.66 7.52
N ARG A 163 2.20 -9.53 7.29
CA ARG A 163 2.43 -10.74 8.10
C ARG A 163 2.88 -10.49 9.53
N HIS A 164 3.52 -9.34 9.82
CA HIS A 164 4.13 -9.07 11.12
C HIS A 164 3.39 -8.05 11.97
N ARG A 165 2.45 -7.26 11.40
CA ARG A 165 1.74 -6.17 12.10
C ARG A 165 0.22 -6.36 12.15
N TYR A 166 -0.26 -7.60 12.32
CA TYR A 166 -1.68 -7.96 12.47
C TYR A 166 -2.59 -7.64 11.26
N GLY A 167 -2.05 -7.47 10.04
CA GLY A 167 -2.88 -7.30 8.84
C GLY A 167 -3.59 -5.95 8.71
N HIS A 168 -3.08 -4.88 9.35
CA HIS A 168 -3.67 -3.52 9.31
C HIS A 168 -2.81 -2.52 8.52
N ALA A 169 -2.20 -2.93 7.41
CA ALA A 169 -1.43 -2.00 6.58
C ALA A 169 -2.32 -0.91 5.96
N LEU A 170 -3.56 -1.27 5.59
CA LEU A 170 -4.53 -0.33 5.05
C LEU A 170 -5.25 0.42 6.16
N VAL A 171 -5.31 1.74 6.01
CA VAL A 171 -6.12 2.62 6.85
C VAL A 171 -6.77 3.73 6.01
N PRO A 172 -7.92 4.24 6.43
CA PRO A 172 -8.49 5.47 5.89
C PRO A 172 -7.53 6.65 6.14
N HIS A 173 -7.38 7.52 5.15
CA HIS A 173 -6.62 8.75 5.26
C HIS A 173 -7.49 9.95 4.89
N ILE A 174 -7.34 11.04 5.64
CA ILE A 174 -7.80 12.37 5.22
C ILE A 174 -6.81 12.86 4.17
N VAL A 175 -7.25 13.10 2.94
CA VAL A 175 -6.39 13.57 1.83
C VAL A 175 -6.54 15.06 1.54
N ASN A 176 -7.65 15.64 1.98
CA ASN A 176 -7.91 17.07 1.89
C ASN A 176 -8.90 17.47 2.97
N VAL A 177 -8.57 18.53 3.67
CA VAL A 177 -9.35 19.09 4.76
C VAL A 177 -9.28 20.60 4.66
N ARG A 178 -10.40 21.20 4.31
CA ARG A 178 -10.59 22.65 4.34
C ARG A 178 -11.72 22.95 5.30
N ILE A 179 -11.36 23.60 6.39
CA ILE A 179 -12.29 24.04 7.42
C ILE A 179 -12.15 25.56 7.50
N GLY A 180 -13.20 26.27 7.10
CA GLY A 180 -13.28 27.72 7.27
C GLY A 180 -13.76 28.06 8.66
N LEU A 181 -13.10 29.00 9.33
CA LEU A 181 -13.55 29.57 10.60
C LEU A 181 -13.87 31.05 10.39
N GLN A 182 -15.04 31.48 10.82
CA GLN A 182 -15.45 32.89 10.79
C GLN A 182 -15.39 33.51 12.20
N PRO A 183 -15.04 34.81 12.32
CA PRO A 183 -15.16 35.52 13.59
C PRO A 183 -16.58 35.37 14.17
N PRO A 184 -16.74 35.16 15.48
CA PRO A 184 -15.72 35.35 16.52
C PRO A 184 -14.85 34.12 16.82
N LEU A 185 -14.91 33.03 16.05
CA LEU A 185 -14.07 31.85 16.28
C LEU A 185 -12.60 32.17 16.01
N ALA A 186 -11.72 31.73 16.90
CA ALA A 186 -10.27 31.87 16.75
C ALA A 186 -9.60 30.50 16.73
N LEU A 187 -8.79 30.23 15.70
CA LEU A 187 -7.97 29.02 15.63
C LEU A 187 -6.90 29.06 16.72
N VAL A 188 -6.84 28.01 17.54
CA VAL A 188 -5.79 27.79 18.54
C VAL A 188 -4.72 26.89 17.95
N THR A 189 -5.12 25.69 17.51
CA THR A 189 -4.21 24.66 16.97
C THR A 189 -4.82 24.01 15.74
N ASN A 190 -3.99 23.76 14.72
CA ASN A 190 -4.36 22.93 13.57
C ASN A 190 -3.54 21.64 13.61
N HIS A 191 -4.18 20.53 13.97
CA HIS A 191 -3.54 19.21 14.10
C HIS A 191 -3.12 18.60 12.75
N LEU A 192 -3.47 19.24 11.64
CA LEU A 192 -3.24 18.75 10.27
C LEU A 192 -2.21 19.59 9.50
N ALA A 193 -1.71 20.71 10.07
CA ALA A 193 -0.88 21.69 9.38
C ALA A 193 0.55 21.20 9.03
N ASP A 194 1.09 20.23 9.77
CA ASP A 194 2.50 19.82 9.68
C ASP A 194 2.73 18.54 8.85
N LEU A 195 1.74 18.07 8.08
CA LEU A 195 1.82 16.75 7.47
C LEU A 195 2.47 16.78 6.07
N PRO A 196 3.68 16.22 5.90
CA PRO A 196 4.51 16.40 4.71
C PRO A 196 3.95 15.73 3.44
N THR A 197 2.97 14.83 3.58
CA THR A 197 2.38 14.03 2.49
C THR A 197 0.97 14.46 2.10
N GLY A 198 0.39 15.44 2.80
CA GLY A 198 -1.01 15.86 2.60
C GLY A 198 -2.05 14.80 2.95
N ARG A 199 -1.63 13.59 3.38
CA ARG A 199 -2.51 12.48 3.74
C ARG A 199 -2.29 12.08 5.20
N VAL A 200 -3.36 12.10 5.98
CA VAL A 200 -3.33 11.86 7.43
C VAL A 200 -4.05 10.55 7.74
N PRO A 201 -3.40 9.53 8.31
CA PRO A 201 -4.11 8.32 8.69
C PRO A 201 -5.15 8.64 9.77
N ILE A 202 -6.34 8.07 9.63
CA ILE A 202 -7.41 8.23 10.61
C ILE A 202 -7.32 7.14 11.65
N ASP A 203 -7.13 7.53 12.91
CA ASP A 203 -7.31 6.63 14.04
C ASP A 203 -8.82 6.40 14.27
N GLU A 204 -9.28 5.19 13.97
CA GLU A 204 -10.68 4.81 14.14
C GLU A 204 -11.05 4.42 15.59
N SER A 205 -10.08 4.38 16.51
CA SER A 205 -10.30 3.91 17.89
C SER A 205 -10.84 4.99 18.84
N ALA A 206 -10.72 6.26 18.48
CA ALA A 206 -11.15 7.40 19.29
C ALA A 206 -11.53 8.59 18.38
N PRO A 207 -12.25 9.61 18.91
CA PRO A 207 -12.43 10.88 18.21
C PRO A 207 -11.07 11.49 17.84
N MET A 208 -10.82 11.65 16.55
CA MET A 208 -9.54 12.16 16.06
C MET A 208 -9.61 13.70 15.97
N PRO A 209 -8.76 14.44 16.68
CA PRO A 209 -8.77 15.90 16.66
C PRO A 209 -8.27 16.45 15.32
N LEU A 210 -8.97 17.46 14.80
CA LEU A 210 -8.63 18.17 13.57
C LEU A 210 -8.14 19.58 13.88
N LEU A 211 -8.95 20.34 14.65
CA LEU A 211 -8.64 21.70 15.06
C LEU A 211 -8.98 21.91 16.53
N GLU A 212 -8.26 22.81 17.19
CA GLU A 212 -8.68 23.44 18.42
C GLU A 212 -9.02 24.89 18.14
N LEU A 213 -10.12 25.37 18.71
CA LEU A 213 -10.61 26.73 18.53
C LEU A 213 -11.12 27.31 19.84
N ASP A 214 -11.02 28.63 19.97
CA ASP A 214 -11.71 29.39 21.00
C ASP A 214 -12.99 30.00 20.41
N ALA A 215 -14.06 29.94 21.19
CA ALA A 215 -15.37 30.53 20.91
C ALA A 215 -15.83 31.37 22.13
N PRO A 216 -16.75 32.32 21.96
CA PRO A 216 -17.39 33.00 23.09
C PRO A 216 -18.00 32.00 24.09
N ALA A 217 -17.90 32.31 25.39
CA ALA A 217 -18.31 31.37 26.46
C ALA A 217 -19.82 31.05 26.48
N ASP A 218 -20.63 31.89 25.83
CA ASP A 218 -22.07 31.70 25.66
C ASP A 218 -22.44 30.88 24.41
N PHE A 219 -21.47 30.53 23.56
CA PHE A 219 -21.70 29.72 22.38
C PHE A 219 -21.83 28.25 22.76
N ASP A 220 -22.89 27.62 22.25
CA ASP A 220 -23.06 26.17 22.24
C ASP A 220 -22.55 25.55 20.93
N GLU A 221 -22.57 24.22 20.85
CA GLU A 221 -22.13 23.49 19.66
C GLU A 221 -22.85 23.93 18.39
N ALA A 222 -24.17 24.14 18.46
CA ALA A 222 -24.98 24.52 17.31
C ALA A 222 -24.56 25.90 16.77
N THR A 223 -24.38 26.85 17.67
CA THR A 223 -23.92 28.20 17.33
C THR A 223 -22.53 28.17 16.70
N ILE A 224 -21.57 27.43 17.28
CA ILE A 224 -20.22 27.31 16.73
C ILE A 224 -20.26 26.79 15.28
N ARG A 225 -21.09 25.78 15.00
CA ARG A 225 -21.21 25.20 13.65
C ARG A 225 -21.68 26.19 12.60
N GLU A 226 -22.47 27.21 12.96
CA GLU A 226 -22.90 28.26 12.03
C GLU A 226 -21.73 29.14 11.55
N TYR A 227 -20.66 29.23 12.35
CA TYR A 227 -19.43 29.98 12.02
C TYR A 227 -18.34 29.10 11.37
N MET A 228 -18.65 27.83 11.09
CA MET A 228 -17.73 26.89 10.44
C MET A 228 -18.18 26.55 9.02
N ASP A 229 -17.26 26.60 8.06
CA ASP A 229 -17.46 26.00 6.74
C ASP A 229 -16.73 24.65 6.68
N ILE A 230 -17.51 23.56 6.74
CA ILE A 230 -17.01 22.19 6.71
C ILE A 230 -17.34 21.45 5.42
N SER A 231 -17.82 22.16 4.39
CA SER A 231 -18.26 21.57 3.12
C SER A 231 -17.18 20.75 2.39
N SER A 232 -15.91 20.99 2.71
CA SER A 232 -14.74 20.31 2.14
C SER A 232 -13.82 19.72 3.21
N ALA A 233 -14.38 19.34 4.37
CA ALA A 233 -13.58 19.00 5.55
C ALA A 233 -13.07 17.54 5.63
N ALA A 234 -13.52 16.61 4.78
CA ALA A 234 -13.04 15.22 4.85
C ALA A 234 -13.13 14.51 3.50
N GLU A 235 -12.28 14.90 2.56
CA GLU A 235 -11.97 13.99 1.46
C GLU A 235 -11.17 12.82 2.04
N ASN A 236 -11.71 11.61 1.93
CA ASN A 236 -11.11 10.39 2.45
C ASN A 236 -10.58 9.53 1.31
N ALA A 237 -9.43 8.91 1.50
CA ALA A 237 -8.94 7.86 0.61
C ALA A 237 -8.42 6.67 1.42
N LEU A 238 -8.51 5.50 0.84
CA LEU A 238 -7.86 4.31 1.38
C LEU A 238 -6.39 4.29 0.97
N ASP A 239 -5.49 4.00 1.91
CA ASP A 239 -4.06 3.90 1.61
C ASP A 239 -3.28 3.08 2.64
N VAL A 240 -2.00 2.81 2.34
CA VAL A 240 -1.04 2.26 3.30
C VAL A 240 -0.16 3.36 3.84
N THR A 241 -0.14 3.54 5.17
CA THR A 241 0.59 4.62 5.84
C THR A 241 2.09 4.60 5.52
N GLU A 242 2.74 3.44 5.55
CA GLU A 242 4.16 3.34 5.20
C GLU A 242 4.43 3.74 3.75
N TRP A 243 3.49 3.43 2.85
CA TRP A 243 3.60 3.72 1.43
C TRP A 243 3.50 5.22 1.16
N VAL A 244 2.49 5.87 1.75
CA VAL A 244 2.31 7.33 1.72
C VAL A 244 3.55 8.05 2.28
N ALA A 245 4.03 7.62 3.45
CA ALA A 245 5.10 8.31 4.15
C ALA A 245 6.47 8.16 3.47
N ASN A 246 6.73 7.02 2.82
CA ASN A 246 8.09 6.65 2.43
C ASN A 246 8.30 6.45 0.92
N ALA A 247 7.26 6.50 0.08
CA ALA A 247 7.46 6.34 -1.36
C ALA A 247 8.32 7.44 -1.97
N SER A 248 9.18 7.04 -2.89
CA SER A 248 9.85 7.94 -3.82
C SER A 248 9.05 8.04 -5.12
N ALA A 249 9.24 9.11 -5.89
CA ALA A 249 8.65 9.20 -7.23
C ALA A 249 9.13 8.03 -8.12
N PRO A 250 8.28 7.46 -8.98
CA PRO A 250 6.92 7.91 -9.29
C PRO A 250 5.85 7.34 -8.33
N MET A 251 6.18 6.36 -7.49
CA MET A 251 5.21 5.70 -6.59
C MET A 251 4.51 6.70 -5.66
N ARG A 252 5.22 7.72 -5.17
CA ARG A 252 4.67 8.74 -4.26
C ARG A 252 3.53 9.56 -4.86
N THR A 253 3.49 9.71 -6.18
CA THR A 253 2.51 10.59 -6.83
C THR A 253 1.21 9.87 -7.18
N MET A 254 1.15 8.56 -6.95
CA MET A 254 0.06 7.70 -7.34
C MET A 254 -0.87 7.43 -6.15
N ASP A 255 -2.16 7.27 -6.42
CA ASP A 255 -3.08 6.74 -5.42
C ASP A 255 -2.83 5.23 -5.16
N LEU A 256 -3.55 4.65 -4.21
CA LEU A 256 -3.40 3.24 -3.86
C LEU A 256 -3.72 2.32 -5.05
N GLY A 257 -4.80 2.60 -5.79
CA GLY A 257 -5.24 1.78 -6.91
C GLY A 257 -4.24 1.79 -8.06
N GLU A 258 -3.70 2.97 -8.38
CA GLU A 258 -2.65 3.15 -9.38
C GLU A 258 -1.36 2.42 -8.98
N ARG A 259 -0.93 2.52 -7.71
CA ARG A 259 0.26 1.80 -7.22
C ARG A 259 0.09 0.30 -7.28
N MET A 260 -1.08 -0.22 -6.88
CA MET A 260 -1.36 -1.64 -6.96
C MET A 260 -1.42 -2.12 -8.41
N TRP A 261 -2.07 -1.37 -9.31
CA TRP A 261 -2.06 -1.67 -10.74
C TRP A 261 -0.64 -1.68 -11.31
N ARG A 262 0.23 -0.73 -10.94
CA ARG A 262 1.64 -0.73 -11.36
C ARG A 262 2.40 -1.97 -10.91
N CYS A 263 2.14 -2.45 -9.70
CA CYS A 263 2.70 -3.71 -9.22
C CYS A 263 2.23 -4.90 -10.06
N GLU A 264 0.93 -4.99 -10.36
CA GLU A 264 0.36 -6.04 -11.22
C GLU A 264 0.95 -6.01 -12.64
N ASP A 265 0.94 -4.84 -13.25
CA ASP A 265 1.43 -4.58 -14.61
C ASP A 265 2.91 -4.93 -14.76
N PHE A 266 3.75 -4.46 -13.84
CA PHE A 266 5.18 -4.75 -13.85
C PHE A 266 5.48 -6.24 -13.68
N LEU A 267 4.76 -6.92 -12.77
CA LEU A 267 4.93 -8.36 -12.59
C LEU A 267 4.55 -9.13 -13.84
N LEU A 268 3.43 -8.78 -14.47
CA LEU A 268 3.00 -9.47 -15.67
C LEU A 268 3.93 -9.17 -16.85
N ASN A 269 4.11 -7.90 -17.19
CA ASN A 269 4.69 -7.47 -18.46
C ASN A 269 6.22 -7.34 -18.44
N ASP A 270 6.82 -7.02 -17.29
CA ASP A 270 8.27 -6.82 -17.18
C ASP A 270 8.99 -8.03 -16.54
N ILE A 271 8.25 -8.96 -15.92
CA ILE A 271 8.83 -10.15 -15.28
C ILE A 271 8.30 -11.44 -15.90
N ILE A 272 7.00 -11.73 -15.74
CA ILE A 272 6.42 -13.03 -16.09
C ILE A 272 6.52 -13.28 -17.60
N GLU A 273 6.02 -12.36 -18.43
CA GLU A 273 6.04 -12.55 -19.89
C GLU A 273 7.45 -12.67 -20.46
N PRO A 274 8.42 -11.79 -20.11
CA PRO A 274 9.80 -11.94 -20.61
C PRO A 274 10.47 -13.24 -20.15
N MET A 275 10.25 -13.64 -18.90
CA MET A 275 10.87 -14.84 -18.31
C MET A 275 10.29 -16.13 -18.90
N ILE A 276 8.98 -16.19 -19.13
CA ILE A 276 8.31 -17.40 -19.65
C ILE A 276 8.41 -17.49 -21.17
N GLY A 277 8.32 -16.36 -21.88
CA GLY A 277 8.38 -16.30 -23.34
C GLY A 277 9.78 -16.53 -23.92
N ALA A 278 10.83 -16.46 -23.11
CA ALA A 278 12.19 -16.74 -23.55
C ALA A 278 12.35 -18.22 -23.93
N PRO A 279 12.81 -18.54 -25.16
CA PRO A 279 12.94 -19.92 -25.62
C PRO A 279 13.92 -20.69 -24.74
N PRO A 280 13.67 -22.00 -24.48
CA PRO A 280 14.65 -22.85 -23.80
C PRO A 280 15.92 -22.89 -24.65
N ARG A 281 17.06 -22.56 -24.03
CA ARG A 281 18.37 -22.58 -24.68
C ARG A 281 19.19 -23.76 -24.20
#